data_AF-A0A3M9LLE8-F1
#
_entry.id   AF-A0A3M9LLE8-F1
#
_cell.length_a   1.000
_cell.length_b   1.000
_cell.length_c   1.000
_cell.angle_alpha   90.00
_cell.angle_beta   90.00
_cell.angle_gamma   90.00
#
_symmetry.space_group_name_H-M   'P 1'
#
loop_
_entity.id
_entity.type
_entity.pdbx_description
1 polymer ?
#
loop_
_entity_poly.entity_id
_entity_poly.type
_entity_poly.pdbx_seq_one_letter_code
_entity_poly.pdbx_strand_id
1 'polypeptide(L)'
;MVGSEIILVLVAIIVALMIYKVLKTVKGLIVNTILGLAIIVGANIVFGLGIAYSAVVILTCAIGGPIGALLVILLNHLGIFF
;
A
#
# COMPACT_ATOMS: atom_id res chain seq x y z
N MET A 1 -13.78 11.23 -43.05
CA MET A 1 -12.45 10.73 -42.63
C MET A 1 -11.81 11.69 -41.63
N VAL A 2 -12.54 12.10 -40.58
CA VAL A 2 -12.07 13.06 -39.54
C VAL A 2 -12.75 12.74 -38.20
N GLY A 3 -13.98 12.20 -38.22
CA GLY A 3 -14.71 11.84 -37.00
C GLY A 3 -14.10 10.68 -36.19
N SER A 4 -13.46 9.71 -36.86
CA SER A 4 -12.82 8.54 -36.22
C SER A 4 -11.58 8.92 -35.39
N GLU A 5 -10.79 9.86 -35.91
CA GLU A 5 -9.55 10.33 -35.32
C GLU A 5 -9.82 11.14 -34.04
N ILE A 6 -10.87 11.97 -34.07
CA ILE A 6 -11.32 12.75 -32.91
C ILE A 6 -11.79 11.82 -31.78
N ILE A 7 -12.56 10.78 -32.10
CA ILE A 7 -13.05 9.79 -31.11
C ILE A 7 -11.87 9.03 -30.51
N LEU A 8 -10.89 8.63 -31.34
CA LEU A 8 -9.71 7.88 -30.89
C LEU A 8 -8.83 8.71 -29.95
N VAL A 9 -8.64 10.01 -30.25
CA VAL A 9 -7.94 10.94 -29.35
C VAL A 9 -8.70 11.11 -28.03
N LEU A 10 -10.03 11.21 -28.07
CA LEU A 10 -10.84 11.36 -26.86
C LEU A 10 -10.75 10.13 -25.96
N VAL A 11 -10.81 8.93 -26.55
CA VAL A 11 -10.62 7.65 -25.83
C VAL A 11 -9.21 7.56 -25.24
N ALA A 12 -8.19 7.94 -26.00
CA ALA A 12 -6.80 7.93 -25.53
C ALA A 12 -6.60 8.84 -24.30
N ILE A 13 -7.22 10.02 -24.28
CA ILE A 13 -7.19 10.94 -23.12
C ILE A 13 -7.85 10.30 -21.90
N ILE A 14 -9.02 9.67 -22.06
CA ILE A 14 -9.73 8.99 -20.97
C ILE A 14 -8.87 7.85 -20.40
N VAL A 15 -8.28 7.03 -21.27
CA VAL A 15 -7.39 5.94 -20.85
C VAL A 15 -6.17 6.47 -20.12
N ALA A 16 -5.55 7.54 -20.60
CA ALA A 16 -4.41 8.18 -19.93
C ALA A 16 -4.78 8.69 -18.53
N LEU A 17 -5.96 9.30 -18.36
CA LEU A 17 -6.44 9.77 -17.06
C LEU A 17 -6.72 8.61 -16.09
N MET A 18 -7.26 7.50 -16.59
CA MET A 18 -7.47 6.28 -15.80
C MET A 18 -6.13 5.70 -15.31
N ILE A 19 -5.16 5.57 -16.21
CA ILE A 19 -3.80 5.10 -15.89
C ILE A 19 -3.13 6.03 -14.88
N TYR A 20 -3.25 7.36 -15.06
CA TYR A 20 -2.70 8.33 -14.12
C TYR A 20 -3.27 8.18 -12.70
N LYS A 21 -4.59 7.97 -12.58
CA LYS A 21 -5.23 7.70 -11.28
C LYS A 21 -4.69 6.42 -10.65
N VAL A 22 -4.59 5.34 -11.41
CA VAL A 22 -4.06 4.06 -10.91
C VAL A 22 -2.61 4.22 -10.46
N LEU A 23 -1.75 4.84 -11.25
CA LEU A 23 -0.36 5.13 -10.88
C LEU A 23 -0.26 5.97 -9.60
N LYS A 24 -1.15 6.94 -9.42
CA LYS A 24 -1.20 7.76 -8.20
C LYS A 24 -1.59 6.93 -6.97
N THR A 25 -2.54 6.01 -7.11
CA THR A 25 -2.93 5.08 -6.05
C THR A 25 -1.80 4.10 -5.69
N VAL A 26 -1.09 3.57 -6.69
CA VAL A 26 0.05 2.66 -6.48
C VAL A 26 1.17 3.35 -5.72
N LYS A 27 1.48 4.62 -6.04
CA LYS A 27 2.45 5.40 -5.25
C LYS A 27 2.00 5.53 -3.79
N GLY A 28 0.70 5.74 -3.56
CA GLY A 28 0.12 5.75 -2.21
C GLY A 28 0.35 4.44 -1.47
N LEU A 29 0.08 3.30 -2.11
CA LEU A 29 0.34 1.95 -1.58
C LEU A 29 1.79 1.76 -1.13
N ILE A 30 2.76 2.15 -1.97
CA ILE A 30 4.18 2.02 -1.65
C ILE A 30 4.54 2.86 -0.41
N VAL A 31 4.10 4.12 -0.36
CA VAL A 31 4.35 4.99 0.80
C VAL A 31 3.71 4.42 2.06
N ASN A 32 2.50 3.88 1.94
CA ASN A 32 1.76 3.27 3.04
C ASN A 32 2.48 2.03 3.59
N THR A 33 3.00 1.17 2.69
CA THR A 33 3.81 0.01 3.05
C THR A 33 5.11 0.43 3.74
N ILE A 34 5.82 1.43 3.19
CA ILE A 34 7.08 1.92 3.77
C ILE A 34 6.83 2.49 5.17
N LEU A 35 5.78 3.29 5.33
CA LEU A 35 5.45 3.90 6.62
C LEU A 35 5.00 2.85 7.65
N GLY A 36 4.17 1.88 7.22
CA GLY A 36 3.76 0.76 8.07
C GLY A 36 4.94 -0.13 8.48
N LEU A 37 5.83 -0.47 7.56
CA LEU A 37 7.06 -1.21 7.86
C LEU A 37 7.98 -0.42 8.78
N ALA A 38 8.14 0.89 8.58
CA ALA A 38 8.94 1.74 9.45
C ALA A 38 8.43 1.71 10.90
N ILE A 39 7.10 1.71 11.09
CA ILE A 39 6.47 1.58 12.40
C ILE A 39 6.75 0.18 13.01
N ILE A 40 6.61 -0.90 12.23
CA ILE A 40 6.89 -2.27 12.71
C ILE A 40 8.37 -2.43 13.09
N VAL A 41 9.29 -1.94 12.26
CA VAL A 41 10.73 -1.94 12.55
C VAL A 41 11.01 -1.17 13.84
N GLY A 42 10.44 0.03 13.98
CA GLY A 42 10.56 0.84 15.19
C GLY A 42 10.02 0.12 16.42
N ALA A 43 8.86 -0.52 16.32
CA ALA A 43 8.27 -1.31 17.40
C ALA A 43 9.14 -2.52 17.77
N ASN A 44 9.72 -3.19 16.78
CA ASN A 44 10.65 -4.31 16.99
C ASN A 44 11.91 -3.86 17.76
N ILE A 45 12.46 -2.69 17.42
CA ILE A 45 13.66 -2.14 18.07
C ILE A 45 13.35 -1.67 19.50
N VAL A 46 12.22 -0.98 19.70
CA VAL A 46 11.87 -0.36 20.99
C VAL A 46 11.31 -1.36 21.99
N PHE A 47 10.45 -2.27 21.53
CA PHE A 47 9.75 -3.23 22.38
C PHE A 47 10.28 -4.67 22.27
N GLY A 48 11.17 -4.96 21.31
CA GLY A 48 11.74 -6.30 21.15
C GLY A 48 10.74 -7.35 20.64
N LEU A 49 9.66 -6.95 19.95
CA LEU A 49 8.50 -7.82 19.64
C LEU A 49 8.78 -9.00 18.67
N GLY A 50 9.98 -9.14 18.12
CA GLY A 50 10.35 -10.23 17.21
C GLY A 50 9.44 -10.42 15.99
N ILE A 51 8.71 -9.38 15.56
CA ILE A 51 7.69 -9.50 14.49
C ILE A 51 8.37 -9.94 13.20
N ALA A 52 7.92 -11.05 12.63
CA ALA A 52 8.40 -11.58 11.37
C ALA A 52 7.85 -10.73 10.20
N TYR A 53 8.72 -10.40 9.26
CA TYR A 53 8.35 -9.69 8.03
C TYR A 53 7.72 -10.66 7.01
N SER A 54 6.60 -11.28 7.39
CA SER A 54 5.86 -12.21 6.53
C SER A 54 5.14 -11.45 5.40
N ALA A 55 4.87 -12.15 4.29
CA ALA A 55 4.10 -11.60 3.18
C ALA A 55 2.73 -11.04 3.65
N VAL A 56 2.12 -11.67 4.64
CA VAL A 56 0.85 -11.22 5.24
C VAL A 56 1.01 -9.84 5.91
N VAL A 57 2.09 -9.62 6.65
CA VAL A 57 2.38 -8.36 7.35
C VAL A 57 2.64 -7.23 6.36
N ILE A 58 3.40 -7.51 5.29
CA ILE A 58 3.67 -6.55 4.23
C ILE A 58 2.37 -6.18 3.50
N LEU A 59 1.48 -7.14 3.26
CA LEU A 59 0.17 -6.92 2.65
C LEU A 59 -0.77 -6.09 3.56
N THR A 60 -0.83 -6.37 4.86
CA THR A 60 -1.62 -5.55 5.79
C THR A 60 -1.06 -4.14 5.92
N CYS A 61 0.26 -3.95 5.90
CA CYS A 61 0.87 -2.61 5.84
C CYS A 61 0.64 -1.91 4.49
N ALA A 62 0.57 -2.65 3.37
CA ALA A 62 0.24 -2.06 2.07
C ALA A 62 -1.20 -1.55 2.03
N ILE A 63 -2.15 -2.39 2.44
CA ILE A 63 -3.58 -2.09 2.37
C ILE A 63 -3.99 -1.12 3.50
N GLY A 64 -3.55 -1.39 4.73
CA GLY A 64 -3.95 -0.67 5.94
C GLY A 64 -2.94 0.38 6.42
N GLY A 65 -1.71 0.37 5.92
CA GLY A 65 -0.76 1.45 6.18
C GLY A 65 -0.25 1.54 7.60
N PRO A 66 -0.11 2.76 8.14
CA PRO A 66 0.26 2.95 9.53
C PRO A 66 -0.79 2.37 10.50
N ILE A 67 -2.08 2.38 10.12
CA ILE A 67 -3.14 1.75 10.91
C ILE A 67 -3.00 0.22 10.86
N GLY A 68 -2.64 -0.34 9.70
CA GLY A 68 -2.33 -1.76 9.53
C GLY A 68 -1.16 -2.21 10.41
N ALA A 69 -0.11 -1.39 10.51
CA ALA A 69 1.02 -1.66 11.39
C ALA A 69 0.63 -1.67 12.88
N LEU A 70 -0.22 -0.73 13.32
CA LEU A 70 -0.74 -0.72 14.69
C LEU A 70 -1.53 -2.00 15.00
N LEU A 71 -2.35 -2.47 14.06
CA LEU A 71 -3.08 -3.73 14.18
C LEU A 71 -2.13 -4.93 14.33
N VAL A 72 -1.09 -5.01 13.49
CA VAL A 72 -0.10 -6.11 13.57
C VAL A 72 0.61 -6.11 14.92
N ILE A 73 1.02 -4.94 15.43
CA ILE A 73 1.65 -4.81 16.76
C ILE A 73 0.69 -5.29 17.85
N LEU A 74 -0.59 -4.93 17.78
CA LEU A 74 -1.60 -5.33 18.75
C LEU A 74 -1.88 -6.85 18.71
N LEU A 75 -1.97 -7.45 17.51
CA LEU A 75 -2.17 -8.89 17.37
C LEU A 75 -0.91 -9.69 17.76
N ASN A 76 0.29 -9.15 17.56
CA ASN A 76 1.53 -9.76 18.06
C ASN A 76 1.57 -9.73 19.59
N HIS A 77 1.12 -8.64 20.22
CA HIS A 77 0.99 -8.58 21.68
C HIS A 77 -0.01 -9.62 22.22
N LEU A 78 -1.03 -9.97 21.43
CA LEU A 78 -2.00 -11.03 21.74
C LEU A 78 -1.47 -12.46 21.43
N GLY A 79 -0.28 -12.59 20.84
CA GLY A 79 0.35 -13.88 20.51
C GLY A 79 -0.23 -14.59 19.27
N ILE A 80 -1.07 -13.91 18.48
CA ILE A 80 -1.82 -14.49 17.35
C ILE A 80 -1.12 -14.21 16.01
N PHE A 81 -0.30 -13.16 15.95
CA PHE A 81 0.45 -12.77 14.75
C PHE A 81 1.96 -12.85 14.98
N PHE A 82 2.62 -13.60 14.11
CA PHE A 82 4.07 -13.77 14.03
C PHE A 82 4.60 -13.06 12.79
#